data_AF-A0A3S4JCM8-F1
#
_entry.id   AF-A0A3S4JCM8-F1
#
_cell.length_a   1.000
_cell.length_b   1.000
_cell.length_c   1.000
_cell.angle_alpha   90.00
_cell.angle_beta   90.00
_cell.angle_gamma   90.00
#
_symmetry.space_group_name_H-M   'P 1'
#
loop_
_entity.id
_entity.type
_entity.pdbx_description
1 polymer ?
#
loop_
_entity_poly.entity_id
_entity_poly.type
_entity_poly.pdbx_seq_one_letter_code
_entity_poly.pdbx_strand_id
1 'polypeptide(L)' 'MSIYYLVIYLVGFVWMWILSLRADKRNDIEFNFFETLLTAAFWPFFAVVIPCMAIHTFLSQRHNTKK' A
#
# COMPACT_ATOMS: atom_id res chain seq x y z
N MET A 1 8.06 -25.32 0.44
CA MET A 1 8.09 -23.98 -0.19
C MET A 1 6.90 -23.11 0.22
N SER A 2 5.65 -23.58 0.26
CA SER A 2 4.48 -22.71 0.57
C SER A 2 4.47 -22.03 1.95
N ILE A 3 5.04 -22.64 2.98
CA ILE A 3 5.04 -22.06 4.35
C ILE A 3 5.88 -20.79 4.40
N TYR A 4 7.02 -20.74 3.69
CA TYR A 4 7.86 -19.54 3.64
C TYR A 4 7.14 -18.36 3.00
N TYR A 5 6.36 -18.59 1.94
CA TYR A 5 5.54 -17.56 1.32
C TYR A 5 4.45 -17.03 2.27
N LEU A 6 3.81 -17.92 3.04
CA LEU A 6 2.82 -17.52 4.05
C LEU A 6 3.46 -16.70 5.18
N VAL A 7 4.66 -17.09 5.63
CA VAL A 7 5.40 -16.34 6.67
C VAL A 7 5.80 -14.95 6.17
N ILE A 8 6.32 -14.85 4.96
CA ILE A 8 6.69 -13.55 4.35
C ILE A 8 5.44 -12.68 4.17
N TYR A 9 4.32 -13.27 3.75
CA TYR A 9 3.04 -12.57 3.63
C TYR A 9 2.56 -12.03 4.97
N LEU A 10 2.58 -12.86 6.02
CA LEU A 10 2.20 -12.46 7.38
C LEU A 10 3.09 -11.36 7.93
N VAL A 11 4.41 -11.46 7.75
CA VAL A 11 5.35 -10.43 8.19
C VAL A 11 5.08 -9.10 7.48
N GLY A 12 4.86 -9.13 6.16
CA GLY A 12 4.50 -7.93 5.39
C GLY A 12 3.16 -7.33 5.83
N PHE A 13 2.15 -8.16 6.07
CA PHE A 13 0.85 -7.74 6.59
C PHE A 13 0.96 -7.05 7.95
N VAL A 14 1.67 -7.67 8.91
CA VAL A 14 1.87 -7.11 10.25
C VAL A 14 2.66 -5.81 10.19
N TRP A 15 3.68 -5.72 9.32
CA TRP A 15 4.46 -4.51 9.15
C TRP A 15 3.62 -3.35 8.61
N MET A 16 2.84 -3.59 7.55
CA MET A 16 1.92 -2.59 6.99
C MET A 16 0.84 -2.17 7.98
N TRP A 17 0.32 -3.13 8.76
CA TRP A 17 -0.61 -2.84 9.84
C TRP A 17 -0.06 -1.83 10.83
N ILE A 18 1.15 -2.08 11.33
CA ILE A 18 1.82 -1.21 12.30
C ILE A 18 2.11 0.16 11.69
N LEU A 19 2.53 0.22 10.42
CA LEU A 19 2.77 1.48 9.72
C LEU A 19 1.49 2.30 9.58
N SER A 20 0.35 1.68 9.23
CA SER A 20 -0.94 2.37 9.16
C SER A 20 -1.39 2.88 10.53
N LEU A 21 -1.31 2.05 11.58
CA LEU A 21 -1.61 2.50 12.95
C LEU A 21 -0.73 3.69 13.38
N ARG A 22 0.54 3.69 12.99
CA ARG A 22 1.50 4.74 13.33
C ARG A 22 1.29 6.01 12.52
N ALA A 23 0.91 5.88 11.25
CA ALA A 23 0.55 7.00 10.38
C ALA A 23 -0.73 7.68 10.88
N ASP A 24 -1.74 6.88 11.22
CA ASP A 24 -3.03 7.35 11.74
C ASP A 24 -2.85 8.11 13.07
N LYS A 25 -2.11 7.52 14.02
CA LYS A 25 -1.76 8.17 15.30
C LYS A 25 -1.02 9.51 15.13
N ARG A 26 -0.25 9.68 14.05
CA ARG A 26 0.51 10.91 13.80
C ARG A 26 -0.36 12.02 13.20
N ASN A 27 -1.47 11.67 12.58
CA ASN A 27 -2.27 12.59 11.77
C ASN A 27 -3.62 12.97 12.42
N ASP A 28 -3.93 12.48 13.64
CA ASP A 28 -5.20 12.73 14.37
C ASP A 28 -6.44 12.52 13.48
N ILE A 29 -6.34 11.60 12.52
CA ILE A 29 -7.47 11.22 11.65
C ILE A 29 -8.35 10.27 12.46
N GLU A 30 -9.68 10.37 12.27
CA GLU A 30 -10.66 9.48 12.89
C GLU A 30 -10.27 8.02 12.61
N PHE A 31 -9.73 7.33 13.62
CA PHE A 31 -9.16 6.00 13.47
C PHE A 31 -10.22 5.03 12.94
N ASN A 32 -10.15 4.72 11.65
CA ASN A 32 -11.12 3.85 10.99
C ASN A 32 -10.51 2.45 10.84
N PHE A 33 -10.78 1.59 11.82
CA PHE A 33 -10.21 0.25 11.90
C PHE A 33 -10.51 -0.59 10.65
N PHE A 34 -11.70 -0.43 10.06
CA PHE A 34 -12.09 -1.16 8.86
C PHE A 34 -11.28 -0.76 7.63
N GLU A 35 -11.03 0.54 7.44
CA GLU A 35 -10.20 1.01 6.32
C GLU A 35 -8.73 0.61 6.50
N THR A 36 -8.24 0.68 7.73
CA THR A 36 -6.88 0.21 8.07
C THR A 36 -6.73 -1.29 7.82
N LEU A 37 -7.75 -2.09 8.19
CA LEU A 37 -7.80 -3.53 7.98
C LEU A 37 -7.83 -3.88 6.49
N LEU A 38 -8.68 -3.21 5.72
CA LEU A 38 -8.76 -3.39 4.27
C LEU A 38 -7.44 -3.01 3.60
N THR A 39 -6.85 -1.88 3.99
CA THR A 39 -5.59 -1.40 3.41
C THR A 39 -4.44 -2.38 3.69
N ALA A 40 -4.36 -2.92 4.90
CA ALA A 40 -3.35 -3.92 5.25
C ALA A 40 -3.61 -5.28 4.58
N ALA A 41 -4.87 -5.70 4.43
CA ALA A 41 -5.23 -6.97 3.78
C ALA A 41 -4.98 -6.94 2.27
N PHE A 42 -5.27 -5.80 1.62
CA PHE A 42 -5.03 -5.56 0.20
C PHE A 42 -3.66 -4.94 -0.07
N TRP A 43 -2.76 -4.88 0.92
CA TRP A 43 -1.43 -4.29 0.73
C TRP A 43 -0.64 -4.87 -0.45
N PRO A 44 -0.65 -6.19 -0.77
CA PRO A 44 0.13 -6.67 -1.92
C PRO A 44 -0.47 -6.19 -3.24
N PHE A 45 -1.79 -5.96 -3.29
CA PHE A 45 -2.46 -5.38 -4.43
C PHE A 45 -2.09 -3.89 -4.57
N PHE A 46 -2.12 -3.13 -3.48
CA PHE A 46 -1.68 -1.73 -3.48
C PHE A 46 -0.18 -1.59 -3.82
N ALA A 47 0.67 -2.50 -3.35
CA ALA A 47 2.09 -2.51 -3.63
C ALA A 47 2.41 -2.68 -5.12
N VAL A 48 1.51 -3.28 -5.90
CA VAL A 48 1.63 -3.42 -7.36
C VAL A 48 0.92 -2.26 -8.08
N VAL A 49 -0.30 -1.92 -7.66
CA VAL A 49 -1.13 -0.92 -8.33
C VAL A 49 -0.56 0.50 -8.20
N ILE A 50 -0.05 0.88 -7.02
CA ILE A 50 0.51 2.22 -6.79
C ILE A 50 1.69 2.52 -7.73
N PRO A 51 2.72 1.67 -7.84
CA PRO A 51 3.79 1.89 -8.81
C PRO A 51 3.31 1.82 -10.26
N CYS A 52 2.40 0.91 -10.61
CA CYS A 52 1.82 0.88 -11.97
C CYS A 52 1.12 2.20 -12.33
N MET A 53 0.29 2.72 -11.42
CA MET A 53 -0.36 4.02 -11.57
C MET A 53 0.70 5.12 -11.69
N ALA A 54 1.68 5.19 -10.78
CA ALA A 54 2.72 6.20 -10.81
C ALA A 54 3.52 6.22 -12.13
N ILE A 55 3.90 5.05 -12.64
CA ILE A 55 4.58 4.90 -13.93
C ILE A 55 3.69 5.40 -15.07
N HIS A 56 2.42 5.01 -15.08
CA HIS A 56 1.47 5.46 -16.09
C HIS A 56 1.27 6.98 -16.05
N THR A 57 1.10 7.57 -14.87
CA THR A 57 0.97 9.03 -14.71
C THR A 57 2.23 9.74 -15.16
N PHE A 58 3.42 9.23 -14.82
CA PHE A 58 4.70 9.79 -15.24
C PHE A 58 4.87 9.76 -16.77
N LEU A 59 4.53 8.64 -17.41
CA LEU A 59 4.53 8.51 -18.87
C LEU A 59 3.51 9.45 -19.54
N SER A 60 2.31 9.54 -18.99
CA SER A 60 1.25 10.42 -19.49
C SER A 60 1.63 11.90 -19.37
N GLN A 61 2.23 12.31 -18.24
CA GLN A 61 2.75 13.66 -18.08
C GLN A 61 3.86 13.95 -19.08
N ARG A 62 4.84 13.03 -19.23
CA ARG A 62 5.95 13.18 -20.19
C ARG A 62 5.47 13.28 -21.63
N HIS A 63 4.39 12.58 -22.00
CA HIS A 63 3.79 12.68 -23.32
C HIS A 63 3.08 14.03 -23.54
N ASN A 64 2.36 14.54 -22.54
CA ASN A 64 1.72 15.86 -22.61
C ASN A 64 2.71 17.03 -22.59
N THR A 65 3.92 16.88 -22.03
CA THR A 65 4.95 17.94 -22.08
C THR A 65 5.72 17.98 -23.40
N LYS A 66 5.54 16.97 -24.27
CA LYS A 66 6.25 16.85 -25.55
C LYS A 66 5.38 17.25 -26.75
N LYS A 67 4.14 17.69 -26.51
CA LYS A 67 3.18 18.18 -27.50
C LYS A 67 3.11 19.70 -27.43
#